data_AF-A0A9X2HAF2-F1
#
_entry.id   AF-A0A9X2HAF2-F1
#
_cell.length_a   1.000
_cell.length_b   1.000
_cell.length_c   1.000
_cell.angle_alpha   90.00
_cell.angle_beta   90.00
_cell.angle_gamma   90.00
#
_symmetry.space_group_name_H-M   'P 1'
#
loop_
_entity.id
_entity.type
_entity.pdbx_description
1 polymer ?
#
loop_
_entity_poly.entity_id
_entity_poly.type
_entity_poly.pdbx_seq_one_letter_code
_entity_poly.pdbx_strand_id
1 'polypeptide(L)'
;MSQLSEALGRANREDMPLREIERRAEKLGKPLTISTISRYMRGQHPSQPNLDVIRAFAAVFGTDTSHILEDAKLPAVGSRFELPAKADLLDDSERQAILHLIDVMAAKKKG
;
A
#
# COMPACT_ATOMS: atom_id res chain seq x y z
N MET A 1 -3.36 2.46 -19.61
CA MET A 1 -3.50 2.83 -18.18
C MET A 1 -3.36 1.57 -17.35
N SER A 2 -2.89 1.67 -16.10
CA SER A 2 -2.78 0.50 -15.21
C SER A 2 -4.08 0.31 -14.41
N GLN A 3 -4.38 -0.91 -13.97
CA GLN A 3 -5.56 -1.19 -13.13
C GLN A 3 -5.53 -0.37 -11.83
N LEU A 4 -4.35 -0.17 -11.25
CA LEU A 4 -4.20 0.71 -10.08
C LEU A 4 -4.53 2.17 -10.40
N SER A 5 -4.10 2.71 -11.54
CA SER A 5 -4.45 4.08 -11.92
C SER A 5 -5.96 4.26 -12.12
N GLU A 6 -6.64 3.25 -12.67
CA GLU A 6 -8.10 3.25 -12.81
C GLU A 6 -8.80 3.14 -11.46
N ALA A 7 -8.31 2.28 -10.56
CA ALA A 7 -8.82 2.16 -9.19
C ALA A 7 -8.69 3.48 -8.41
N LEU A 8 -7.53 4.15 -8.50
CA LEU A 8 -7.32 5.47 -7.90
C LEU A 8 -8.22 6.54 -8.52
N GLY A 9 -8.43 6.49 -9.83
CA GLY A 9 -9.39 7.36 -10.52
C GLY A 9 -10.81 7.20 -10.00
N ARG A 10 -11.30 5.95 -9.85
CA ARG A 10 -12.62 5.66 -9.29
C ARG A 10 -12.75 6.03 -7.81
N ALA A 11 -11.67 5.88 -7.04
CA ALA A 11 -11.64 6.27 -5.63
C ALA A 11 -11.72 7.80 -5.45
N ASN A 12 -11.20 8.57 -6.41
CA ASN A 12 -11.29 10.03 -6.42
C ASN A 12 -12.68 10.54 -6.86
N ARG A 13 -13.72 10.26 -6.07
CA ARG A 13 -15.13 10.60 -6.41
C ARG A 13 -15.41 12.10 -6.57
N GLU A 14 -14.56 12.94 -5.97
CA GLU A 14 -14.68 14.40 -6.02
C GLU A 14 -13.92 15.02 -7.22
N ASP A 15 -13.31 14.20 -8.09
CA ASP A 15 -12.45 14.65 -9.19
C ASP A 15 -11.39 15.66 -8.70
N MET A 16 -10.83 15.40 -7.51
CA MET A 16 -9.89 16.33 -6.87
C MET A 16 -8.68 16.57 -7.78
N PRO A 17 -8.27 17.84 -7.96
CA PRO A 17 -7.04 18.16 -8.66
C PRO A 17 -5.82 17.69 -7.85
N LEU A 18 -4.71 17.40 -8.54
CA LEU A 18 -3.49 16.86 -7.91
C LEU A 18 -2.97 17.69 -6.72
N ARG A 19 -3.09 19.03 -6.81
CA ARG A 19 -2.71 19.96 -5.72
C ARG A 19 -3.59 19.81 -4.48
N GLU A 20 -4.88 19.53 -4.67
CA GLU A 20 -5.80 19.32 -3.56
C GLU A 20 -5.53 17.98 -2.87
N ILE A 21 -5.19 16.94 -3.65
CA ILE A 21 -4.78 15.64 -3.13
C ILE A 21 -3.52 15.78 -2.26
N GLU A 22 -2.49 16.48 -2.74
CA GLU A 22 -1.26 16.76 -1.97
C GLU A 22 -1.58 17.51 -0.66
N ARG A 23 -2.35 18.61 -0.75
CA ARG A 23 -2.72 19.41 0.42
C ARG A 23 -3.50 18.61 1.47
N ARG A 24 -4.41 17.72 1.06
CA ARG A 24 -5.13 16.83 1.99
C ARG A 24 -4.19 15.79 2.59
N ALA A 25 -3.28 15.23 1.80
CA ALA A 25 -2.31 14.26 2.27
C ALA A 25 -1.39 14.86 3.35
N GLU A 26 -0.89 16.08 3.14
CA GLU A 26 -0.09 16.83 4.12
C GLU A 26 -0.84 17.03 5.44
N LYS A 27 -2.12 17.44 5.38
CA LYS A 27 -2.97 17.60 6.57
C LYS A 27 -3.16 16.30 7.36
N LEU A 28 -3.12 15.16 6.69
CA LEU A 28 -3.25 13.83 7.29
C LEU A 28 -1.89 13.26 7.76
N GLY A 29 -0.79 14.00 7.62
CA GLY A 29 0.56 13.52 7.93
C GLY A 29 1.01 12.39 7.00
N LYS A 30 0.46 12.32 5.78
CA LYS A 30 0.80 11.34 4.75
C LYS A 30 1.51 12.05 3.60
N PRO A 31 2.85 12.00 3.50
CA PRO A 31 3.56 12.75 2.47
C PRO A 31 3.29 12.15 1.08
N LEU A 32 2.43 12.81 0.29
CA LEU A 32 2.22 12.54 -1.13
C LEU A 32 2.57 13.79 -1.94
N THR A 33 3.71 13.77 -2.63
CA THR A 33 4.07 14.86 -3.53
C THR A 33 3.23 14.85 -4.80
N ILE A 34 2.99 16.01 -5.43
CA ILE A 34 2.34 16.11 -6.75
C ILE A 34 2.99 15.17 -7.79
N SER A 35 4.32 15.04 -7.77
CA SER A 35 5.05 14.15 -8.68
C SER A 35 4.68 12.69 -8.46
N THR A 36 4.52 12.26 -7.21
CA THR A 36 4.09 10.90 -6.85
C THR A 36 2.63 10.69 -7.23
N ILE A 37 1.77 11.66 -6.91
CA ILE A 37 0.34 11.59 -7.22
C ILE A 37 0.13 11.45 -8.73
N SER A 38 0.74 12.36 -9.51
CA SER A 38 0.67 12.34 -10.97
C SER A 38 1.19 11.04 -11.56
N ARG A 39 2.27 10.48 -11.00
CA ARG A 39 2.86 9.23 -11.48
C ARG A 39 1.91 8.05 -11.27
N TYR A 40 1.30 7.94 -10.10
CA TYR A 40 0.35 6.86 -9.79
C TYR A 40 -0.96 7.00 -10.56
N MET A 41 -1.52 8.21 -10.62
CA MET A 41 -2.77 8.50 -11.35
C MET A 41 -2.65 8.27 -12.86
N ARG A 42 -1.44 8.35 -13.44
CA ARG A 42 -1.19 8.05 -14.87
C ARG A 42 -0.78 6.60 -15.13
N GLY A 43 -0.67 5.77 -14.10
CA GLY A 43 -0.22 4.38 -14.22
C GLY A 43 1.27 4.23 -14.50
N GLN A 44 2.07 5.26 -14.19
CA GLN A 44 3.54 5.27 -14.32
C GLN A 44 4.23 4.90 -12.99
N HIS A 45 3.50 4.28 -12.07
CA HIS A 45 4.05 3.79 -10.80
C HIS A 45 5.00 2.60 -11.04
N PRO A 46 5.89 2.27 -10.09
CA PRO A 46 6.72 1.07 -10.17
C PRO A 46 5.88 -0.20 -10.35
N SER A 47 6.50 -1.26 -10.88
CA SER A 47 5.87 -2.59 -11.05
C SER A 47 5.36 -3.17 -9.74
N GLN A 48 6.02 -2.84 -8.63
CA GLN A 48 5.55 -3.07 -7.26
C GLN A 48 5.16 -1.72 -6.63
N PRO A 49 3.87 -1.36 -6.63
CA PRO A 49 3.38 -0.15 -6.00
C PRO A 49 3.72 -0.11 -4.51
N ASN A 50 4.11 1.06 -4.01
CA ASN A 50 4.39 1.25 -2.59
C ASN A 50 3.06 1.28 -1.81
N LEU A 51 2.92 0.37 -0.85
CA LEU A 51 1.73 0.26 -0.03
C LEU A 51 1.43 1.53 0.78
N ASP A 52 2.44 2.22 1.28
CA ASP A 52 2.24 3.44 2.06
C ASP A 52 1.71 4.59 1.20
N VAL A 53 2.08 4.60 -0.09
CA VAL A 53 1.51 5.53 -1.08
C VAL A 53 0.04 5.19 -1.32
N ILE A 54 -0.32 3.91 -1.49
CA ILE A 54 -1.72 3.49 -1.67
C ILE A 54 -2.55 3.80 -0.41
N ARG A 55 -2.03 3.55 0.78
CA ARG A 55 -2.67 3.92 2.06
C ARG A 55 -2.90 5.42 2.18
N ALA A 56 -1.94 6.22 1.73
CA ALA A 56 -2.08 7.68 1.71
C ALA A 56 -3.20 8.11 0.76
N PHE A 57 -3.29 7.53 -0.44
CA PHE A 57 -4.40 7.76 -1.35
C PHE A 57 -5.74 7.35 -0.73
N ALA A 58 -5.82 6.16 -0.12
CA ALA A 58 -7.02 5.68 0.56
C ALA A 58 -7.50 6.64 1.64
N ALA A 59 -6.57 7.14 2.47
CA ALA A 59 -6.86 8.13 3.50
C ALA A 59 -7.36 9.47 2.92
N VAL A 60 -6.74 9.97 1.85
CA VAL A 60 -7.17 11.22 1.19
C VAL A 60 -8.55 11.09 0.55
N PHE A 61 -8.83 9.94 -0.06
CA PHE A 61 -10.11 9.65 -0.73
C PHE A 61 -11.21 9.16 0.23
N GLY A 62 -10.89 8.98 1.52
CA GLY A 62 -11.85 8.48 2.52
C GLY A 62 -12.35 7.06 2.22
N THR A 63 -11.50 6.21 1.63
CA THR A 63 -11.82 4.80 1.32
C THR A 63 -10.87 3.85 2.05
N ASP A 64 -11.25 2.58 2.15
CA ASP A 64 -10.34 1.54 2.62
C ASP A 64 -9.24 1.26 1.57
N THR A 65 -8.03 0.96 2.05
CA THR A 65 -6.91 0.53 1.20
C THR A 65 -7.23 -0.81 0.53
N SER A 66 -7.95 -1.71 1.20
CA SER A 66 -8.38 -3.01 0.65
C SER A 66 -9.18 -2.83 -0.63
N HIS A 67 -10.14 -1.90 -0.66
CA HIS A 67 -10.95 -1.62 -1.84
C HIS A 67 -10.09 -1.17 -3.03
N ILE A 68 -9.11 -0.29 -2.83
CA ILE A 68 -8.22 0.15 -3.91
C ILE A 68 -7.38 -1.03 -4.44
N LEU A 69 -6.90 -1.90 -3.55
CA LEU A 69 -6.10 -3.06 -3.93
C LEU A 69 -6.92 -4.11 -4.68
N GLU A 70 -8.13 -4.41 -4.20
CA GLU A 70 -9.08 -5.33 -4.84
C GLU A 70 -9.45 -4.84 -6.24
N ASP A 71 -9.83 -3.55 -6.36
CA ASP A 71 -10.12 -2.90 -7.64
C ASP A 71 -8.94 -2.92 -8.62
N ALA A 72 -7.72 -2.87 -8.08
CA ALA A 72 -6.47 -2.93 -8.84
C ALA A 72 -5.99 -4.36 -9.13
N LYS A 73 -6.75 -5.39 -8.67
CA LYS A 73 -6.35 -6.81 -8.67
C LYS A 73 -4.96 -7.04 -8.05
N LEU A 74 -4.59 -6.20 -7.11
CA LEU A 74 -3.38 -6.36 -6.31
C LEU A 74 -3.70 -7.26 -5.13
N PRO A 75 -2.72 -8.06 -4.65
CA PRO A 75 -2.93 -8.86 -3.45
C PRO A 75 -3.37 -7.95 -2.31
N ALA A 76 -4.54 -8.23 -1.75
CA ALA A 76 -5.00 -7.57 -0.55
C ALA A 76 -3.91 -7.76 0.51
N VAL A 77 -3.45 -6.66 1.10
CA VAL A 77 -2.60 -6.78 2.27
C VAL A 77 -3.55 -7.20 3.37
N GLY A 78 -3.53 -8.49 3.71
CA GLY A 78 -4.22 -8.97 4.89
C GLY A 78 -3.81 -8.14 6.10
N SER A 79 -4.58 -8.27 7.19
CA SER A 79 -4.21 -7.74 8.50
C SER A 79 -2.71 -7.89 8.73
N ARG A 80 -2.07 -6.86 9.33
CA ARG A 80 -0.64 -6.90 9.68
C ARG A 80 -0.32 -8.29 10.24
N PHE A 81 0.66 -8.98 9.64
CA PHE A 81 1.07 -10.27 10.15
C PHE A 81 1.78 -10.04 11.48
N GLU A 82 1.05 -10.24 12.55
CA GLU A 82 1.54 -10.17 13.92
C GLU A 82 1.82 -11.58 14.41
N LEU A 83 3.00 -11.77 15.02
CA LEU A 83 3.31 -13.02 15.66
C LEU A 83 2.49 -13.14 16.96
N PRO A 84 2.01 -14.35 17.31
CA PRO A 84 1.31 -14.56 18.56
C PRO A 84 2.24 -14.26 19.75
N ALA A 85 1.69 -13.84 20.90
CA ALA A 85 2.47 -13.45 22.09
C ALA A 85 3.52 -14.48 22.55
N LYS A 86 3.29 -15.77 22.28
CA LYS A 86 4.29 -16.83 22.54
C LYS A 86 5.62 -16.65 21.80
N ALA A 87 5.65 -15.84 20.73
CA ALA A 87 6.88 -15.53 20.01
C ALA A 87 7.86 -14.68 20.85
N ASP A 88 7.39 -14.03 21.91
CA ASP A 88 8.26 -13.27 22.82
C ASP A 88 9.19 -14.17 23.64
N LEU A 89 8.84 -15.46 23.77
CA LEU A 89 9.66 -16.46 24.45
C LEU A 89 10.83 -16.96 23.60
N LEU A 90 10.84 -16.65 22.31
CA LEU A 90 11.87 -17.11 21.38
C LEU A 90 13.18 -16.38 21.63
N ASP A 91 14.28 -17.12 21.54
CA ASP A 91 15.63 -16.56 21.52
C ASP A 91 15.98 -15.95 20.16
N ASP A 92 17.15 -15.30 20.08
CA ASP A 92 17.59 -14.61 18.86
C ASP A 92 17.75 -15.57 17.67
N SER A 93 18.24 -16.79 17.90
CA SER A 93 18.44 -17.78 16.84
C SER A 93 17.11 -18.26 16.28
N GLU A 94 16.14 -18.53 17.17
CA GLU A 94 14.78 -18.93 16.79
C GLU A 94 14.04 -17.81 16.07
N ARG A 95 14.20 -16.57 16.51
CA ARG A 95 13.65 -15.38 15.82
C ARG A 95 14.21 -15.26 14.41
N GLN A 96 15.52 -15.44 14.23
CA GLN A 96 16.14 -15.44 12.90
C GLN A 96 15.61 -16.56 12.01
N ALA A 97 15.39 -17.76 12.55
CA ALA A 97 14.79 -18.86 11.80
C ALA A 97 13.37 -18.53 11.31
N ILE A 98 12.54 -17.90 12.14
CA ILE A 98 11.19 -17.44 11.72
C ILE A 98 11.28 -16.39 10.62
N LEU A 99 12.16 -15.38 10.76
CA LEU A 99 12.33 -14.36 9.74
C LEU A 99 12.76 -14.97 8.40
N HIS A 100 13.69 -15.91 8.43
CA HIS A 100 14.12 -16.62 7.23
C HIS A 100 12.96 -17.40 6.58
N LEU A 101 12.11 -18.05 7.38
CA LEU A 101 10.94 -18.77 6.88
C LEU A 101 9.94 -17.82 6.20
N ILE A 102 9.73 -16.63 6.78
CA ILE A 102 8.90 -15.58 6.18
C ILE A 102 9.49 -15.16 4.82
N ASP A 103 10.79 -14.92 4.73
CA ASP A 103 11.46 -14.53 3.48
C ASP A 103 11.30 -15.59 2.38
N VAL A 104 11.51 -16.87 2.71
CA VAL A 104 11.33 -17.99 1.78
C VAL A 104 9.88 -18.05 1.26
N MET A 105 8.91 -17.91 2.16
CA MET A 105 7.49 -17.96 1.81
C MET A 105 7.07 -16.73 0.98
N ALA A 106 7.62 -15.56 1.28
CA ALA A 106 7.38 -14.34 0.53
C ALA A 106 8.00 -14.40 -0.88
N ALA A 107 9.21 -14.96 -1.01
CA ALA A 107 9.87 -15.17 -2.30
C ALA A 107 9.07 -16.12 -3.20
N LYS A 108 8.53 -17.21 -2.64
CA LYS A 108 7.70 -18.17 -3.40
C LYS A 108 6.42 -17.55 -3.96
N LYS A 109 5.85 -16.53 -3.31
CA LYS A 109 4.67 -15.80 -3.82
C LYS A 109 5.00 -14.79 -4.92
N LYS A 110 6.27 -14.44 -5.12
CA LYS A 110 6.72 -13.48 -6.14
C LYS A 110 7.09 -14.11 -7.48
N GLY A 111 7.24 -15.44 -7.53
CA GLY A 111 7.48 -16.22 -8.75
C GLY A 111 6.22 -16.93 -9.20
#